data_AF-A0A6A1WTB5-F1
#
_entry.id   AF-A0A6A1WTB5-F1
#
_cell.length_a   1.000
_cell.length_b   1.000
_cell.length_c   1.000
_cell.angle_alpha   90.00
_cell.angle_beta   90.00
_cell.angle_gamma   90.00
#
_symmetry.space_group_name_H-M   'P 1'
#
loop_
_entity.id
_entity.type
_entity.pdbx_description
1 polymer ?
#
loop_
_entity_poly.entity_id
_entity_poly.type
_entity_poly.pdbx_seq_one_letter_code
_entity_poly.pdbx_strand_id
1 'polypeptide(L)'
;MVQQHILALQSLGLRKFFVAAVGPLGCTPNQLIVSHPPRGECADSVNNIIKPFNLLLKSLVDQLNESYSDSGSIFAYGNVFGAFIDMLNNFTSYGFTVKDEGCCSTGINPGRKPCVPFSPPCITTRDKYVFWDACHPTQAANEIIARMAYSGPPSDSSLLSNQCKVNGRILSLCCFVKIFPTGPFGKTGMDGAVPVGAETATGTTHMHSY
;
A
#
# COMPACT_ATOMS: atom_id res chain seq x y z
N MET A 1 -13.12 -14.99 13.26
CA MET A 1 -12.96 -13.55 13.56
C MET A 1 -13.29 -12.67 12.35
N VAL A 2 -12.57 -12.73 11.22
CA VAL A 2 -12.83 -11.83 10.05
C VAL A 2 -14.29 -11.91 9.55
N GLN A 3 -14.82 -13.11 9.36
CA GLN A 3 -16.21 -13.31 8.93
C GLN A 3 -17.23 -12.64 9.86
N GLN A 4 -17.02 -12.72 11.19
CA GLN A 4 -17.96 -12.16 12.17
C GLN A 4 -18.07 -10.64 12.03
N HIS A 5 -16.94 -9.93 11.84
CA HIS A 5 -16.96 -8.48 11.62
C HIS A 5 -17.65 -8.11 10.30
N ILE A 6 -17.38 -8.85 9.23
CA ILE A 6 -18.02 -8.61 7.92
C ILE A 6 -19.55 -8.76 8.04
N LEU A 7 -20.01 -9.85 8.66
CA LEU A 7 -21.44 -10.11 8.81
C LEU A 7 -22.12 -9.13 9.76
N ALA A 8 -21.44 -8.70 10.83
CA ALA A 8 -21.97 -7.67 11.72
C ALA A 8 -22.16 -6.32 11.01
N LEU A 9 -21.22 -5.92 10.14
CA LEU A 9 -21.37 -4.71 9.33
C LEU A 9 -22.45 -4.87 8.25
N GLN A 10 -22.57 -6.05 7.66
CA GLN A 10 -23.59 -6.35 6.64
C GLN A 10 -25.00 -6.28 7.24
N SER A 11 -25.19 -6.78 8.46
CA SER A 11 -26.48 -6.72 9.16
C SER A 11 -26.90 -5.28 9.51
N LEU A 12 -25.93 -4.38 9.66
CA LEU A 12 -26.16 -2.93 9.83
C LEU A 12 -26.49 -2.19 8.51
N GLY A 13 -26.51 -2.89 7.38
CA GLY A 13 -26.90 -2.30 6.09
C GLY A 13 -25.76 -2.06 5.11
N LEU A 14 -24.49 -2.35 5.47
CA LEU A 14 -23.39 -2.26 4.50
C LEU A 14 -23.54 -3.33 3.43
N ARG A 15 -23.27 -2.97 2.17
CA ARG A 15 -23.43 -3.85 1.00
C ARG A 15 -22.18 -4.02 0.17
N LYS A 16 -21.14 -3.22 0.38
CA LYS A 16 -19.89 -3.30 -0.39
C LYS A 16 -18.72 -3.44 0.57
N PHE A 17 -17.96 -4.51 0.39
CA PHE A 17 -16.84 -4.86 1.25
C PHE A 17 -15.60 -5.05 0.41
N PHE A 18 -14.52 -4.38 0.77
CA PHE A 18 -13.19 -4.70 0.28
C PHE A 18 -12.44 -5.46 1.37
N VAL A 19 -12.11 -6.71 1.09
CA VAL A 19 -11.47 -7.64 2.02
C VAL A 19 -10.04 -7.86 1.54
N ALA A 20 -9.12 -7.10 2.14
CA ALA A 20 -7.70 -7.14 1.80
C ALA A 20 -7.02 -8.39 2.39
N ALA A 21 -6.24 -9.08 1.56
CA ALA A 21 -5.29 -10.08 1.99
C ALA A 21 -4.21 -9.47 2.90
N VAL A 22 -3.59 -10.31 3.72
CA VAL A 22 -2.41 -9.91 4.50
C VAL A 22 -1.21 -9.81 3.55
N GLY A 23 -0.47 -8.69 3.62
CA GLY A 23 0.76 -8.49 2.86
C GLY A 23 1.88 -9.47 3.25
N PRO A 24 2.98 -9.54 2.49
CA PRO A 24 4.05 -10.51 2.73
C PRO A 24 4.93 -10.08 3.92
N LEU A 25 4.50 -10.40 5.15
CA LEU A 25 5.21 -9.94 6.35
C LEU A 25 6.67 -10.40 6.39
N GLY A 26 7.00 -11.56 5.80
CA GLY A 26 8.38 -12.05 5.71
C GLY A 26 9.31 -11.14 4.91
N CYS A 27 8.77 -10.20 4.14
CA CYS A 27 9.54 -9.19 3.39
C CYS A 27 9.68 -7.86 4.14
N THR A 28 9.07 -7.72 5.32
CA THR A 28 9.16 -6.46 6.08
C THR A 28 10.58 -6.27 6.63
N PRO A 29 11.09 -5.03 6.72
CA PRO A 29 12.45 -4.79 7.23
C PRO A 29 12.74 -5.47 8.56
N ASN A 30 11.76 -5.51 9.48
CA ASN A 30 11.94 -6.20 10.75
C ASN A 30 12.07 -7.72 10.60
N GLN A 31 11.32 -8.34 9.69
CA GLN A 31 11.45 -9.79 9.47
C GLN A 31 12.74 -10.16 8.77
N LEU A 32 13.26 -9.30 7.89
CA LEU A 32 14.60 -9.47 7.31
C LEU A 32 15.69 -9.49 8.40
N ILE A 33 15.53 -8.65 9.43
CA ILE A 33 16.45 -8.59 10.57
C ILE A 33 16.27 -9.77 11.53
N VAL A 34 15.03 -10.16 11.86
CA VAL A 34 14.79 -11.18 12.91
C VAL A 34 14.97 -12.59 12.36
N SER A 35 14.49 -12.85 11.15
CA SER A 35 14.48 -14.19 10.56
C SER A 35 15.76 -14.53 9.79
N HIS A 36 16.60 -13.53 9.49
CA HIS A 36 17.87 -13.68 8.76
C HIS A 36 17.75 -14.55 7.48
N PRO A 37 16.81 -14.24 6.56
CA PRO A 37 16.72 -14.97 5.31
C PRO A 37 17.98 -14.75 4.44
N PRO A 38 18.18 -15.55 3.37
CA PRO A 38 19.21 -15.28 2.40
C PRO A 38 19.13 -13.85 1.86
N ARG A 39 20.28 -13.29 1.48
CA ARG A 39 20.37 -11.89 1.07
C ARG A 39 19.46 -11.61 -0.13
N GLY A 40 18.60 -10.60 0.00
CA GLY A 40 17.69 -10.17 -1.05
C GLY A 40 16.38 -10.97 -1.12
N GLU A 41 16.23 -11.98 -0.27
CA GLU A 41 15.04 -12.82 -0.18
C GLU A 41 14.16 -12.43 1.03
N CYS A 42 12.89 -12.82 0.96
CA CYS A 42 11.98 -12.70 2.10
C CYS A 42 12.08 -13.93 3.01
N ALA A 43 11.68 -13.77 4.27
CA ALA A 43 11.56 -14.90 5.20
C ALA A 43 10.38 -15.81 4.82
N ASP A 44 10.68 -16.90 4.10
CA ASP A 44 9.67 -17.88 3.66
C ASP A 44 8.93 -18.56 4.82
N SER A 45 9.61 -18.81 5.94
CA SER A 45 8.99 -19.35 7.16
C SER A 45 7.80 -18.50 7.63
N VAL A 46 7.91 -17.17 7.54
CA VAL A 46 6.85 -16.22 7.89
C VAL A 46 5.78 -16.20 6.81
N ASN A 47 6.17 -16.08 5.54
CA ASN A 47 5.22 -16.00 4.43
C ASN A 47 4.41 -17.30 4.24
N ASN A 48 4.96 -18.46 4.60
CA ASN A 48 4.27 -19.74 4.54
C ASN A 48 3.16 -19.89 5.59
N ILE A 49 3.15 -19.07 6.64
CA ILE A 49 2.02 -18.97 7.59
C ILE A 49 0.90 -18.08 7.01
N ILE A 50 1.28 -17.06 6.23
CA ILE A 50 0.36 -16.06 5.67
C ILE A 50 -0.40 -16.61 4.47
N LYS A 51 0.29 -17.37 3.60
CA LYS A 51 -0.31 -17.90 2.36
C LYS A 51 -1.60 -18.71 2.64
N PRO A 52 -1.64 -19.69 3.59
CA PRO A 52 -2.87 -20.39 3.93
C PRO A 52 -4.00 -19.48 4.44
N PHE A 53 -3.66 -18.49 5.27
CA PHE A 53 -4.65 -17.52 5.74
C PHE A 53 -5.30 -16.77 4.58
N ASN A 54 -4.49 -16.26 3.63
CA ASN A 54 -4.99 -15.53 2.47
C ASN A 54 -5.82 -16.44 1.53
N LEU A 55 -5.44 -17.70 1.37
CA LEU A 55 -6.23 -18.69 0.61
C LEU A 55 -7.62 -18.91 1.23
N LEU A 56 -7.68 -19.11 2.55
CA LEU A 56 -8.94 -19.28 3.26
C LEU A 56 -9.77 -17.99 3.28
N LEU A 57 -9.12 -16.82 3.36
CA LEU A 57 -9.79 -15.52 3.25
C LEU A 57 -10.44 -15.34 1.88
N LYS A 58 -9.75 -15.72 0.81
CA LYS A 58 -10.34 -15.69 -0.54
C LYS A 58 -11.54 -16.63 -0.64
N SER A 59 -11.42 -17.87 -0.15
CA SER A 59 -12.52 -18.84 -0.13
C SER A 59 -13.73 -18.31 0.66
N LEU A 60 -13.50 -17.66 1.80
CA LEU A 60 -14.55 -16.99 2.56
C LEU A 60 -15.24 -15.89 1.74
N VAL A 61 -14.49 -15.04 1.02
CA VAL A 61 -15.07 -14.01 0.15
C VAL A 61 -15.93 -14.63 -0.95
N ASP A 62 -15.47 -15.71 -1.58
CA ASP A 62 -16.22 -16.43 -2.61
C ASP A 62 -17.54 -16.99 -2.00
N GLN A 63 -17.47 -17.67 -0.85
CA GLN A 63 -18.65 -18.18 -0.13
C GLN A 63 -19.64 -17.09 0.30
N LEU A 64 -19.15 -15.92 0.70
CA LEU A 64 -20.01 -14.78 1.06
C LEU A 64 -20.74 -14.23 -0.16
N ASN A 65 -20.08 -14.12 -1.31
CA ASN A 65 -20.76 -13.70 -2.55
C ASN A 65 -21.83 -14.71 -2.98
N GLU A 66 -21.62 -16.01 -2.78
CA GLU A 66 -22.64 -17.04 -3.04
C GLU A 66 -23.82 -16.91 -2.06
N SER A 67 -23.53 -16.89 -0.76
CA SER A 67 -24.53 -16.90 0.32
C SER A 67 -25.41 -15.64 0.37
N TYR A 68 -24.89 -14.52 -0.14
CA TYR A 68 -25.55 -13.21 -0.08
C TYR A 68 -25.85 -12.63 -1.47
N SER A 69 -25.84 -13.47 -2.51
CA SER A 69 -26.13 -13.10 -3.90
C SER A 69 -27.46 -12.35 -4.07
N ASP A 70 -28.51 -12.74 -3.34
CA ASP A 70 -29.83 -12.09 -3.39
C ASP A 70 -29.94 -10.80 -2.58
N SER A 71 -28.96 -10.50 -1.72
CA SER A 71 -29.01 -9.32 -0.83
C SER A 71 -28.48 -8.02 -1.47
N GLY A 72 -27.96 -8.11 -2.70
CA GLY A 72 -27.23 -7.02 -3.36
C GLY A 72 -25.88 -6.70 -2.71
N SER A 73 -25.37 -7.60 -1.86
CA SER A 73 -24.05 -7.44 -1.23
C SER A 73 -22.94 -7.90 -2.17
N ILE A 74 -21.82 -7.18 -2.16
CA ILE A 74 -20.63 -7.44 -2.98
C ILE A 74 -19.42 -7.49 -2.05
N PHE A 75 -18.68 -8.61 -2.11
CA PHE A 75 -17.45 -8.80 -1.35
C PHE A 75 -16.28 -8.92 -2.33
N ALA A 76 -15.43 -7.90 -2.39
CA ALA A 76 -14.25 -7.86 -3.25
C ALA A 76 -13.01 -8.33 -2.48
N TYR A 77 -12.32 -9.34 -3.01
CA TYR A 77 -11.02 -9.77 -2.47
C TYR A 77 -9.90 -8.91 -3.07
N GLY A 78 -9.03 -8.38 -2.22
CA GLY A 78 -7.83 -7.65 -2.64
C GLY A 78 -6.57 -8.48 -2.41
N ASN A 79 -5.86 -8.84 -3.47
CA ASN A 79 -4.61 -9.60 -3.40
C ASN A 79 -3.42 -8.68 -3.07
N VAL A 80 -3.45 -8.08 -1.88
CA VAL A 80 -2.36 -7.21 -1.39
C VAL A 80 -1.04 -7.96 -1.30
N PHE A 81 -1.06 -9.27 -0.98
CA PHE A 81 0.14 -10.10 -0.96
C PHE A 81 0.85 -10.09 -2.31
N GLY A 82 0.14 -10.43 -3.39
CA GLY A 82 0.69 -10.47 -4.74
C GLY A 82 1.16 -9.10 -5.22
N ALA A 83 0.33 -8.07 -5.01
CA ALA A 83 0.66 -6.68 -5.37
C ALA A 83 1.96 -6.21 -4.71
N PHE A 84 2.15 -6.52 -3.43
CA PHE A 84 3.35 -6.12 -2.70
C PHE A 84 4.59 -6.92 -3.14
N ILE A 85 4.43 -8.22 -3.43
CA ILE A 85 5.53 -9.04 -3.97
C ILE A 85 5.97 -8.52 -5.34
N ASP A 86 5.04 -8.18 -6.24
CA ASP A 86 5.37 -7.57 -7.53
C ASP A 86 6.12 -6.25 -7.34
N MET A 87 5.61 -5.37 -6.48
CA MET A 87 6.26 -4.10 -6.16
C MET A 87 7.68 -4.30 -5.60
N LEU A 88 7.92 -5.30 -4.74
CA LEU A 88 9.26 -5.56 -4.18
C LEU A 88 10.23 -6.17 -5.20
N ASN A 89 9.73 -7.01 -6.11
CA ASN A 89 10.55 -7.61 -7.16
C ASN A 89 10.90 -6.60 -8.26
N ASN A 90 10.00 -5.65 -8.52
CA ASN A 90 10.10 -4.66 -9.58
C ASN A 90 10.24 -3.22 -9.04
N PHE A 91 10.71 -3.04 -7.81
CA PHE A 91 10.66 -1.76 -7.08
C PHE A 91 11.25 -0.56 -7.86
N THR A 92 12.28 -0.79 -8.66
CA THR A 92 12.90 0.24 -9.51
C THR A 92 11.97 0.74 -10.62
N SER A 93 11.15 -0.13 -11.22
CA SER A 93 10.17 0.26 -12.25
C SER A 93 9.03 1.08 -11.65
N TYR A 94 8.76 0.90 -10.36
CA TYR A 94 7.83 1.68 -9.57
C TYR A 94 8.42 3.01 -9.04
N GLY A 95 9.71 3.28 -9.31
CA GLY A 95 10.38 4.52 -8.92
C GLY A 95 11.04 4.50 -7.53
N PHE A 96 11.08 3.32 -6.87
CA PHE A 96 11.78 3.14 -5.60
C PHE A 96 13.26 2.81 -5.82
N THR A 97 14.09 3.17 -4.85
CA THR A 97 15.52 2.79 -4.80
C THR A 97 15.85 1.95 -3.57
N VAL A 98 14.98 1.92 -2.55
CA VAL A 98 15.18 1.14 -1.32
C VAL A 98 13.93 0.34 -1.02
N LYS A 99 14.05 -0.99 -0.92
CA LYS A 99 12.91 -1.91 -0.76
C LYS A 99 12.89 -2.70 0.55
N ASP A 100 13.97 -2.67 1.31
CA ASP A 100 14.26 -3.56 2.45
C ASP A 100 14.63 -2.81 3.74
N GLU A 101 14.59 -1.48 3.72
CA GLU A 101 14.83 -0.61 4.87
C GLU A 101 13.67 0.37 5.08
N GLY A 102 13.52 0.87 6.30
CA GLY A 102 12.53 1.89 6.65
C GLY A 102 13.08 3.32 6.56
N CYS A 103 12.35 4.23 5.93
CA CYS A 103 12.71 5.67 5.85
C CYS A 103 12.73 6.37 7.23
N CYS A 104 11.79 6.05 8.11
CA CYS A 104 11.75 6.48 9.51
C CYS A 104 12.39 5.41 10.39
N SER A 105 13.71 5.45 10.43
CA SER A 105 14.50 4.53 11.24
C SER A 105 15.43 5.29 12.16
N THR A 106 15.40 4.99 13.45
CA THR A 106 16.35 5.55 14.42
C THR A 106 17.61 4.67 14.48
N GLY A 107 18.75 5.17 14.01
CA GLY A 107 20.08 4.62 14.32
C GLY A 107 20.49 3.32 13.61
N ILE A 108 21.26 2.48 14.30
CA ILE A 108 21.88 1.25 13.78
C ILE A 108 20.79 0.19 13.54
N ASN A 109 20.62 -0.24 12.29
CA ASN A 109 19.61 -1.17 11.75
C ASN A 109 18.27 -0.51 11.33
N PRO A 110 18.25 0.20 10.17
CA PRO A 110 17.03 0.77 9.64
C PRO A 110 16.02 -0.32 9.30
N GLY A 111 14.95 -0.44 10.09
CA GLY A 111 13.93 -1.48 9.91
C GLY A 111 13.65 -2.36 11.12
N ARG A 112 14.36 -2.23 12.24
CA ARG A 112 14.10 -3.10 13.41
C ARG A 112 12.89 -2.70 14.26
N LYS A 113 12.52 -1.42 14.26
CA LYS A 113 11.45 -0.89 15.12
C LYS A 113 10.48 -0.02 14.33
N PRO A 114 9.20 0.02 14.72
CA PRO A 114 8.26 1.00 14.21
C PRO A 114 8.77 2.43 14.44
N CYS A 115 8.34 3.35 13.57
CA CYS A 115 8.63 4.77 13.72
C CYS A 115 7.98 5.29 15.02
N VAL A 116 8.76 5.95 15.89
CA VAL A 116 8.25 6.56 17.13
C VAL A 116 8.17 8.08 16.99
N PRO A 117 7.31 8.76 17.77
CA PRO A 117 7.19 10.22 17.72
C PRO A 117 8.54 10.92 17.82
N PHE A 118 8.71 12.01 17.07
CA PHE A 118 9.94 12.81 16.97
C PHE A 118 11.16 12.11 16.36
N SER A 119 11.03 10.87 15.85
CA SER A 119 12.08 10.24 15.06
C SER A 119 12.29 11.01 13.75
N PRO A 120 13.51 11.45 13.42
CA PRO A 120 13.76 12.09 12.14
C PRO A 120 13.63 11.06 11.02
N PRO A 121 12.71 11.22 10.05
CA PRO A 121 12.65 10.36 8.88
C PRO A 121 13.71 10.78 7.85
N CYS A 122 13.86 9.97 6.80
CA CYS A 122 14.56 10.39 5.60
C CYS A 122 13.97 11.71 5.06
N ILE A 123 14.82 12.72 4.80
CA ILE A 123 14.36 14.11 4.60
C ILE A 123 13.87 14.34 3.17
N THR A 124 14.60 13.86 2.17
CA THR A 124 14.40 14.21 0.74
C THR A 124 14.00 13.02 -0.14
N THR A 125 13.92 11.81 0.41
CA THR A 125 13.80 10.57 -0.37
C THR A 125 12.64 9.68 0.06
N ARG A 126 11.61 10.23 0.74
CA ARG A 126 10.47 9.44 1.27
C ARG A 126 9.74 8.64 0.19
N ASP A 127 9.68 9.16 -1.02
CA ASP A 127 9.07 8.53 -2.19
C ASP A 127 9.95 7.44 -2.82
N LYS A 128 11.22 7.32 -2.40
CA LYS A 128 12.17 6.32 -2.89
C LYS A 128 12.25 5.07 -2.04
N TYR A 129 11.59 5.05 -0.88
CA TYR A 129 11.51 3.90 0.02
C TYR A 129 10.17 3.19 -0.14
N VAL A 130 10.19 1.86 -0.20
CA VAL A 130 8.97 1.06 -0.11
C VAL A 130 8.38 1.12 1.30
N PHE A 131 9.23 1.06 2.33
CA PHE A 131 8.80 1.04 3.73
C PHE A 131 9.04 2.37 4.45
N TRP A 132 8.02 2.80 5.20
CA TRP A 132 8.11 3.90 6.14
C TRP A 132 8.92 3.50 7.36
N ASP A 133 8.72 2.31 7.91
CA ASP A 133 9.40 1.81 9.10
C ASP A 133 9.61 0.28 9.06
N ALA A 134 9.72 -0.35 10.22
CA ALA A 134 9.86 -1.81 10.37
C ALA A 134 8.86 -2.69 9.62
N CYS A 135 7.66 -2.21 9.32
CA CYS A 135 6.64 -3.02 8.66
C CYS A 135 5.61 -2.23 7.85
N HIS A 136 5.50 -0.91 8.05
CA HIS A 136 4.52 -0.10 7.34
C HIS A 136 5.08 0.41 6.01
N PRO A 137 4.31 0.34 4.91
CA PRO A 137 4.69 0.96 3.63
C PRO A 137 4.69 2.49 3.70
N THR A 138 5.47 3.13 2.84
CA THR A 138 5.41 4.59 2.64
C THR A 138 4.10 5.01 1.98
N GLN A 139 3.82 6.31 1.98
CA GLN A 139 2.71 6.87 1.19
C GLN A 139 2.82 6.48 -0.29
N ALA A 140 4.00 6.59 -0.90
CA ALA A 140 4.22 6.25 -2.31
C ALA A 140 3.89 4.79 -2.60
N ALA A 141 4.32 3.86 -1.73
CA ALA A 141 3.96 2.44 -1.85
C ALA A 141 2.45 2.22 -1.70
N ASN A 142 1.81 2.87 -0.73
CA ASN A 142 0.35 2.78 -0.54
C ASN A 142 -0.44 3.31 -1.74
N GLU A 143 0.01 4.40 -2.37
CA GLU A 143 -0.65 4.94 -3.57
C GLU A 143 -0.62 3.94 -4.73
N ILE A 144 0.50 3.22 -4.91
CA ILE A 144 0.64 2.19 -5.94
C ILE A 144 -0.27 1.00 -5.63
N ILE A 145 -0.25 0.49 -4.40
CA ILE A 145 -1.11 -0.62 -3.97
C ILE A 145 -2.59 -0.26 -4.13
N ALA A 146 -2.98 0.98 -3.80
CA ALA A 146 -4.34 1.46 -3.99
C ALA A 146 -4.73 1.49 -5.48
N ARG A 147 -3.82 1.91 -6.37
CA ARG A 147 -4.05 1.88 -7.82
C ARG A 147 -4.17 0.46 -8.36
N MET A 148 -3.34 -0.47 -7.90
CA MET A 148 -3.44 -1.90 -8.25
C MET A 148 -4.77 -2.48 -7.76
N ALA A 149 -5.18 -2.17 -6.53
CA ALA A 149 -6.46 -2.60 -6.01
C ALA A 149 -7.64 -2.02 -6.81
N TYR A 150 -7.56 -0.77 -7.28
CA TYR A 150 -8.68 -0.13 -7.98
C TYR A 150 -8.75 -0.50 -9.49
N SER A 151 -7.61 -0.55 -10.17
CA SER A 151 -7.51 -0.67 -11.63
C SER A 151 -6.66 -1.84 -12.12
N GLY A 152 -6.11 -2.64 -11.22
CA GLY A 152 -5.32 -3.81 -11.56
C GLY A 152 -6.14 -4.92 -12.21
N PRO A 153 -5.45 -5.89 -12.84
CA PRO A 153 -6.09 -7.09 -13.37
C PRO A 153 -6.85 -7.87 -12.28
N PRO A 154 -7.77 -8.78 -12.66
CA PRO A 154 -8.51 -9.63 -11.73
C PRO A 154 -7.65 -10.45 -10.74
N SER A 155 -6.36 -10.65 -11.06
CA SER A 155 -5.36 -11.28 -10.17
C SER A 155 -5.00 -10.43 -8.95
N ASP A 156 -5.19 -9.11 -9.02
CA ASP A 156 -4.75 -8.13 -8.02
C ASP A 156 -5.92 -7.67 -7.16
N SER A 157 -7.10 -7.55 -7.78
CA SER A 157 -8.38 -7.48 -7.08
C SER A 157 -9.44 -8.16 -7.92
N SER A 158 -10.22 -9.06 -7.32
CA SER A 158 -11.14 -9.87 -8.12
C SER A 158 -12.34 -9.07 -8.64
N LEU A 159 -12.62 -7.86 -8.13
CA LEU A 159 -13.93 -7.24 -8.33
C LEU A 159 -13.99 -5.71 -8.40
N LEU A 160 -12.98 -4.93 -8.00
CA LEU A 160 -13.14 -3.47 -7.90
C LEU A 160 -13.26 -2.79 -9.28
N SER A 161 -12.51 -3.21 -10.29
CA SER A 161 -12.54 -2.61 -11.62
C SER A 161 -13.82 -2.91 -12.42
N ASN A 162 -14.48 -4.05 -12.14
CA ASN A 162 -15.69 -4.47 -12.83
C ASN A 162 -16.99 -4.16 -12.06
N GLN A 163 -16.97 -4.12 -10.73
CA GLN A 163 -18.13 -3.82 -9.88
C GLN A 163 -18.27 -2.32 -9.53
N CYS A 164 -17.26 -1.49 -9.82
CA CYS A 164 -17.41 -0.02 -9.83
C CYS A 164 -18.03 0.52 -11.14
N LYS A 165 -18.41 -0.36 -12.07
CA LYS A 165 -19.13 0.02 -13.28
C LYS A 165 -20.63 -0.06 -13.02
N VAL A 166 -21.34 1.07 -13.14
CA VAL A 166 -22.80 1.08 -13.29
C VAL A 166 -23.08 1.41 -14.75
N ASN A 167 -23.84 0.55 -15.44
CA ASN A 167 -24.17 0.69 -16.87
C ASN A 167 -22.94 0.85 -17.78
N GLY A 168 -21.88 0.06 -17.56
CA GLY A 168 -20.69 0.06 -18.42
C GLY A 168 -19.80 1.30 -18.30
N ARG A 169 -20.11 2.25 -17.41
CA ARG A 169 -19.26 3.42 -17.12
C ARG A 169 -18.59 3.27 -15.75
N ILE A 170 -17.28 3.49 -15.71
CA ILE A 170 -16.51 3.54 -14.46
C ILE A 170 -17.05 4.71 -13.64
N LEU A 171 -17.71 4.45 -12.52
CA LEU A 171 -18.05 5.49 -11.55
C LEU A 171 -16.77 5.82 -10.79
N SER A 172 -16.23 7.01 -11.07
CA SER A 172 -15.17 7.65 -10.29
C SER A 172 -15.51 7.81 -8.79
N LEU A 173 -16.72 7.48 -8.35
CA LEU A 173 -17.18 7.66 -6.97
C LEU A 173 -17.22 6.38 -6.10
N CYS A 174 -17.05 5.17 -6.64
CA CYS A 174 -17.28 3.96 -5.83
C CYS A 174 -16.15 3.54 -4.87
N CYS A 175 -15.04 4.28 -4.79
CA CYS A 175 -14.01 4.05 -3.76
C CYS A 175 -13.28 5.33 -3.29
N PHE A 176 -13.77 6.52 -3.66
CA PHE A 176 -13.21 7.77 -3.14
C PHE A 176 -13.79 8.06 -1.75
N VAL A 177 -13.31 7.34 -0.73
CA VAL A 177 -12.90 8.10 0.45
C VAL A 177 -11.70 8.92 -0.04
N LYS A 178 -11.89 10.23 -0.20
CA LYS A 178 -10.81 11.20 -0.41
C LYS A 178 -9.72 10.96 0.63
N ILE A 179 -8.67 10.21 0.30
CA ILE A 179 -7.46 10.13 1.13
C ILE A 179 -6.33 10.94 0.48
N PHE A 180 -6.39 11.26 -0.81
CA PHE A 180 -5.35 12.05 -1.48
C PHE A 180 -5.95 13.14 -2.38
N PRO A 181 -5.63 14.43 -2.16
CA PRO A 181 -5.98 15.48 -3.12
C PRO A 181 -5.19 15.23 -4.40
N THR A 182 -5.91 14.96 -5.49
CA THR A 182 -5.33 14.79 -6.82
C THR A 182 -4.80 16.12 -7.34
N GLY A 183 -3.49 16.31 -7.32
CA GLY A 183 -2.80 17.21 -8.26
C GLY A 183 -2.62 16.52 -9.62
N PRO A 184 -2.59 17.25 -10.75
CA PRO A 184 -2.48 16.67 -12.07
C PRO A 184 -1.06 16.12 -12.30
N PHE A 185 -0.95 14.80 -12.49
CA PHE A 185 0.27 14.15 -12.95
C PHE A 185 0.47 14.44 -14.45
N GLY A 186 1.23 15.47 -14.76
CA GLY A 186 1.79 15.69 -16.09
C GLY A 186 2.98 14.78 -16.34
N LYS A 187 2.85 13.89 -17.32
CA LYS A 187 4.00 13.25 -17.98
C LYS A 187 4.62 14.27 -18.95
N THR A 188 5.80 14.78 -18.65
CA THR A 188 6.79 15.31 -19.61
C THR A 188 8.14 15.14 -18.93
N GLY A 189 9.01 14.22 -19.36
CA GLY A 189 9.86 14.40 -20.53
C GLY A 189 11.23 14.87 -20.04
N MET A 190 12.21 13.95 -20.03
CA MET A 190 13.62 14.32 -20.02
C MET A 190 13.88 15.18 -21.26
N ASP A 191 14.47 16.37 -21.07
CA ASP A 191 15.52 16.97 -21.90
C ASP A 191 15.69 18.46 -21.53
N GLY A 192 16.94 18.92 -21.44
CA GLY A 192 17.29 20.34 -21.47
C GLY A 192 17.82 20.93 -20.16
N ALA A 193 19.15 20.91 -20.01
CA ALA A 193 19.87 21.85 -19.16
C ALA A 193 19.76 23.28 -19.71
N VAL A 194 19.76 24.29 -18.82
CA VAL A 194 20.32 25.67 -18.93
C VAL A 194 19.94 26.45 -17.64
N PRO A 195 20.77 27.39 -17.14
CA PRO A 195 21.01 27.59 -15.70
C PRO A 195 20.12 28.67 -15.08
N VAL A 196 19.83 28.52 -13.79
CA VAL A 196 19.19 29.58 -13.00
C VAL A 196 20.27 30.54 -12.49
N GLY A 197 20.25 31.74 -13.07
CA GLY A 197 20.99 32.90 -12.61
C GLY A 197 20.52 33.38 -11.24
N ALA A 198 21.43 34.13 -10.61
CA ALA A 198 21.30 34.73 -9.31
C ALA A 198 20.10 35.66 -9.17
N GLU A 199 19.43 35.61 -8.02
CA GLU A 199 18.82 36.79 -7.41
C GLU A 199 18.89 36.69 -5.88
N THR A 200 19.59 37.65 -5.31
CA THR A 200 19.76 37.95 -3.89
C THR A 200 18.61 38.85 -3.41
N ALA A 201 17.97 38.52 -2.30
CA ALA A 201 17.31 39.46 -1.37
C ALA A 201 16.86 38.69 -0.11
N THR A 202 17.64 38.69 0.98
CA THR A 202 17.46 39.51 2.19
C THR A 202 16.20 39.24 3.00
N GLY A 203 16.37 38.85 4.28
CA GLY A 203 15.53 39.38 5.37
C GLY A 203 14.84 38.39 6.32
N THR A 204 15.55 38.04 7.40
CA THR A 204 15.06 37.98 8.81
C THR A 204 13.93 37.02 9.24
N THR A 205 14.35 35.96 9.94
CA THR A 205 13.94 35.53 11.31
C THR A 205 12.57 35.96 11.86
N HIS A 206 11.76 34.99 12.29
CA HIS A 206 11.29 34.90 13.69
C HIS A 206 10.79 33.48 14.05
N MET A 207 11.41 32.91 15.08
CA MET A 207 10.91 31.78 15.88
C MET A 207 9.57 32.13 16.53
N HIS A 208 8.65 31.17 16.63
CA HIS A 208 7.86 30.99 17.85
C HIS A 208 7.47 29.53 18.05
N SER A 209 7.94 29.00 19.17
CA SER A 209 7.60 27.74 19.79
C SER A 209 6.16 27.76 20.32
N TYR A 210 5.43 26.65 20.17
CA TYR A 210 4.59 26.00 21.17
C TYR A 210 4.41 24.53 20.79
#